data_AF-A0A7R9LKE6-F1
#
_entry.id   AF-A0A7R9LKE6-F1
#
_cell.length_a   1.000
_cell.length_b   1.000
_cell.length_c   1.000
_cell.angle_alpha   90.00
_cell.angle_beta   90.00
_cell.angle_gamma   90.00
#
_symmetry.space_group_name_H-M   'P 1'
#
loop_
_entity.id
_entity.type
_entity.pdbx_description
1 polymer ?
#
loop_
_entity_poly.entity_id
_entity_poly.type
_entity_poly.pdbx_seq_one_letter_code
_entity_poly.pdbx_strand_id
1 'polypeptide(L)'
;IDKRVAFLRETASELEDEKRKLYRVLNSIITSDELDSIGEVEREEIKITSHGLLYRLDSVDINLKITRTVTQEKALENVNTFIDKLSDCVKNDRGCAKQLCQTYLSSCSSDHFKPLPVDEQFQKTVIGCSLDDQKKIKKKLQNIFSSL
;
A
#
# COMPACT_ATOMS: atom_id res chain seq x y z
N ILE A 1 -15.20 23.63 6.64
CA ILE A 1 -14.25 22.94 7.54
C ILE A 1 -13.91 21.55 7.01
N ASP A 2 -14.89 20.80 6.49
CA ASP A 2 -14.70 19.43 5.98
C ASP A 2 -13.60 19.29 4.93
N LYS A 3 -13.52 20.20 3.95
CA LYS A 3 -12.43 20.21 2.96
C LYS A 3 -11.04 20.33 3.59
N ARG A 4 -10.91 21.11 4.67
CA ARG A 4 -9.63 21.26 5.40
C ARG A 4 -9.29 20.00 6.19
N VAL A 5 -10.28 19.33 6.77
CA VAL A 5 -10.10 18.04 7.45
C VAL A 5 -9.68 16.97 6.45
N ALA A 6 -10.35 16.89 5.29
CA ALA A 6 -9.98 15.96 4.22
C ALA A 6 -8.56 16.22 3.71
N PHE A 7 -8.21 17.49 3.47
CA PHE A 7 -6.86 17.89 3.08
C PHE A 7 -5.80 17.48 4.12
N LEU A 8 -6.04 17.77 5.42
CA LEU A 8 -5.12 17.39 6.48
C LEU A 8 -4.87 15.88 6.53
N ARG A 9 -5.93 15.08 6.35
CA ARG A 9 -5.83 13.62 6.32
C ARG A 9 -5.02 13.13 5.12
N GLU A 10 -5.25 13.72 3.95
CA GLU A 10 -4.48 13.36 2.75
C GLU A 10 -3.01 13.69 2.93
N THR A 11 -2.69 14.90 3.38
CA THR A 11 -1.31 15.33 3.64
C THR A 11 -0.62 14.44 4.67
N ALA A 12 -1.31 14.08 5.75
CA ALA A 12 -0.77 13.13 6.73
C ALA A 12 -0.49 11.75 6.10
N SER A 13 -1.36 11.28 5.20
CA SER A 13 -1.17 10.00 4.51
C SER A 13 0.02 10.04 3.54
N GLU A 14 0.19 11.16 2.84
CA GLU A 14 1.33 11.40 1.96
C GLU A 14 2.65 11.43 2.75
N LEU A 15 2.65 12.09 3.91
CA LEU A 15 3.81 12.13 4.80
C LEU A 15 4.14 10.75 5.38
N GLU A 16 3.13 9.93 5.73
CA GLU A 16 3.34 8.55 6.18
C GLU A 16 3.99 7.70 5.06
N ASP A 17 3.50 7.85 3.83
CA ASP A 17 4.06 7.18 2.66
C ASP A 17 5.49 7.63 2.34
N GLU A 18 5.78 8.93 2.46
CA GLU A 18 7.11 9.47 2.25
C GLU A 18 8.11 8.98 3.30
N LYS A 19 7.71 8.98 4.59
CA LYS A 19 8.48 8.35 5.66
C LYS A 19 8.82 6.91 5.29
N ARG A 20 7.84 6.11 4.86
CA ARG A 20 8.03 4.70 4.47
C ARG A 20 8.99 4.55 3.28
N LYS A 21 8.94 5.43 2.28
CA LYS A 21 9.88 5.42 1.14
C LYS A 21 11.31 5.69 1.60
N LEU A 22 11.51 6.70 2.47
CA LEU A 22 12.82 7.02 3.02
C LEU A 22 13.42 5.83 3.78
N TYR A 23 12.64 5.13 4.61
CA TYR A 23 13.12 3.88 5.23
C TYR A 23 13.56 2.84 4.21
N ARG A 24 12.79 2.65 3.13
CA ARG A 24 13.15 1.66 2.09
C ARG A 24 14.45 2.02 1.40
N VAL A 25 14.63 3.29 1.03
CA VAL A 25 15.85 3.76 0.37
C VAL A 25 17.06 3.60 1.31
N LEU A 26 16.96 4.07 2.55
CA LEU A 26 18.06 3.99 3.51
C LEU A 26 18.44 2.54 3.83
N ASN A 27 17.45 1.67 4.04
CA ASN A 27 17.72 0.25 4.25
C ASN A 27 18.32 -0.41 3.01
N SER A 28 17.84 -0.08 1.81
CA SER A 28 18.42 -0.59 0.56
C SER A 28 19.89 -0.23 0.41
N ILE A 29 20.28 0.99 0.80
CA ILE A 29 21.69 1.41 0.80
C ILE A 29 22.49 0.55 1.79
N ILE A 30 22.01 0.42 3.03
CA ILE A 30 22.71 -0.31 4.10
C ILE A 30 22.91 -1.78 3.74
N THR A 31 21.93 -2.40 3.08
CA THR A 31 21.95 -3.82 2.71
C THR A 31 22.48 -4.08 1.30
N SER A 32 22.93 -3.06 0.56
CA SER A 32 23.37 -3.25 -0.82
C SER A 32 24.75 -3.93 -0.87
N ASP A 33 24.84 -4.99 -1.67
CA ASP A 33 26.10 -5.67 -2.01
C ASP A 33 27.00 -4.78 -2.91
N GLU A 34 26.45 -3.72 -3.52
CA GLU A 34 27.24 -2.75 -4.31
C GLU A 34 28.26 -2.02 -3.44
N LEU A 35 27.99 -1.90 -2.13
CA LEU A 35 28.92 -1.36 -1.15
C LEU A 35 30.13 -2.27 -0.90
N ASP A 36 30.16 -3.51 -1.41
CA ASP A 36 31.32 -4.39 -1.28
C ASP A 36 32.40 -4.08 -2.33
N SER A 37 32.05 -3.29 -3.35
CA SER A 37 32.98 -2.84 -4.41
C SER A 37 33.76 -1.57 -4.06
N ILE A 38 33.40 -0.89 -2.97
CA ILE A 38 34.06 0.32 -2.45
C ILE A 38 35.02 -0.02 -1.32
N GLY A 39 35.91 0.91 -0.97
CA GLY A 39 36.86 0.70 0.13
C GLY A 39 36.15 0.48 1.47
N GLU A 40 36.75 -0.32 2.36
CA GLU A 40 36.20 -0.63 3.69
C GLU A 40 35.84 0.63 4.50
N VAL A 41 36.69 1.65 4.43
CA VAL A 41 36.48 2.93 5.11
C VAL A 41 35.27 3.67 4.55
N GLU A 42 35.16 3.80 3.24
CA GLU A 42 34.04 4.48 2.56
C GLU A 42 32.72 3.76 2.83
N ARG A 43 32.75 2.42 2.83
CA ARG A 43 31.60 1.58 3.16
C ARG A 43 31.09 1.83 4.57
N GLU A 44 31.99 1.88 5.54
CA GLU A 44 31.62 2.10 6.94
C GLU A 44 31.08 3.52 7.15
N GLU A 45 31.69 4.53 6.53
CA GLU A 45 31.19 5.92 6.58
C GLU A 45 29.78 6.05 6.01
N ILE A 46 29.50 5.39 4.88
CA ILE A 46 28.16 5.36 4.27
C ILE A 46 27.15 4.70 5.21
N LYS A 47 27.52 3.58 5.85
CA LYS A 47 26.65 2.87 6.79
C LYS A 47 26.34 3.71 8.03
N ILE A 48 27.37 4.30 8.65
CA ILE A 48 27.22 5.18 9.82
C ILE A 48 26.28 6.35 9.48
N THR A 49 26.50 6.99 8.33
CA THR A 49 25.68 8.12 7.88
C THR A 49 24.22 7.69 7.66
N SER A 50 24.02 6.55 7.00
CA SER A 50 22.68 6.00 6.72
C SER A 50 21.93 5.63 8.00
N HIS A 51 22.61 5.03 8.98
CA HIS A 51 22.04 4.75 10.30
C HIS A 51 21.68 6.03 11.06
N GLY A 52 22.51 7.07 10.99
CA GLY A 52 22.20 8.38 11.58
C GLY A 52 20.94 9.01 10.98
N LEU A 53 20.75 8.87 9.66
CA LEU A 53 19.53 9.33 8.99
C LEU A 53 18.30 8.52 9.40
N LEU A 54 18.42 7.19 9.52
CA LEU A 54 17.34 6.34 10.04
C LEU A 54 16.93 6.74 11.45
N TYR A 55 17.89 6.94 12.35
CA TYR A 55 17.63 7.37 13.72
C TYR A 55 16.88 8.72 13.78
N ARG A 56 17.25 9.67 12.92
CA ARG A 56 16.52 10.94 12.81
C ARG A 56 15.12 10.77 12.23
N LEU A 57 14.95 9.87 11.26
CA LEU A 57 13.65 9.55 10.68
C LEU A 57 12.70 8.90 11.70
N ASP A 58 13.23 8.11 12.64
CA ASP A 58 12.46 7.51 13.74
C ASP A 58 11.77 8.56 14.62
N SER A 59 12.31 9.79 14.71
CA SER A 59 11.71 10.88 15.48
C SER A 59 10.40 11.43 14.90
N VAL A 60 10.09 11.13 13.64
CA VAL A 60 8.88 11.62 12.95
C VAL A 60 7.77 10.58 13.09
N ASP A 61 6.83 10.72 14.02
CA ASP A 61 5.69 9.81 14.15
C ASP A 61 4.40 10.38 13.53
N ILE A 62 3.70 9.57 12.72
CA ILE A 62 2.48 9.97 12.00
C ILE A 62 1.41 8.93 12.26
N ASN A 63 0.39 9.31 13.04
CA ASN A 63 -0.70 8.42 13.43
C ASN A 63 -2.02 8.84 12.76
N LEU A 64 -2.50 8.02 11.82
CA LEU A 64 -3.78 8.19 11.15
C LEU A 64 -4.79 7.14 11.60
N LYS A 65 -5.77 7.58 12.39
CA LYS A 65 -6.89 6.72 12.82
C LYS A 65 -8.05 6.79 11.81
N ILE A 66 -8.39 5.66 11.22
CA ILE A 66 -9.61 5.50 10.41
C ILE A 66 -10.77 5.18 11.36
N THR A 67 -11.69 6.12 11.52
CA THR A 67 -12.95 5.88 12.23
C THR A 67 -13.94 5.24 11.28
N ARG A 68 -14.52 4.11 11.71
CA ARG A 68 -15.49 3.34 10.92
C ARG A 68 -16.83 3.25 11.64
N THR A 69 -17.91 3.15 10.88
CA THR A 69 -19.19 2.68 11.39
C THR A 69 -19.21 1.14 11.44
N VAL A 70 -20.15 0.57 12.20
CA VAL A 70 -20.39 -0.89 12.24
C VAL A 70 -20.64 -1.46 10.83
N THR A 71 -21.32 -0.71 9.96
CA THR A 71 -21.56 -1.12 8.57
C THR A 71 -20.29 -1.10 7.73
N GLN A 72 -19.41 -0.11 7.92
CA GLN A 72 -18.11 -0.03 7.23
C GLN A 72 -17.14 -1.12 7.69
N GLU A 73 -17.16 -1.50 8.97
CA GLU A 73 -16.36 -2.61 9.49
C GLU A 73 -16.78 -3.93 8.85
N LYS A 74 -18.08 -4.24 8.82
CA LYS A 74 -18.60 -5.43 8.13
C LYS A 74 -18.27 -5.44 6.64
N ALA A 75 -18.35 -4.29 5.97
CA ALA A 75 -17.96 -4.18 4.57
C ALA A 75 -16.47 -4.49 4.39
N LEU A 76 -15.60 -3.97 5.25
CA LEU A 76 -14.16 -4.23 5.22
C LEU A 76 -13.83 -5.71 5.48
N GLU A 77 -14.48 -6.35 6.45
CA GLU A 77 -14.37 -7.79 6.70
C GLU A 77 -14.73 -8.59 5.45
N ASN A 78 -15.85 -8.25 4.81
CA ASN A 78 -16.25 -8.90 3.56
C ASN A 78 -15.22 -8.68 2.45
N VAL A 79 -14.70 -7.46 2.26
CA VAL A 79 -13.63 -7.20 1.28
C VAL A 79 -12.40 -8.05 1.56
N ASN A 80 -12.01 -8.22 2.82
CA ASN A 80 -10.86 -9.06 3.18
C ASN A 80 -11.06 -10.51 2.73
N THR A 81 -12.28 -11.05 2.82
CA THR A 81 -12.54 -12.41 2.30
C THR A 81 -12.31 -12.54 0.79
N PHE A 82 -12.57 -11.49 0.00
CA PHE A 82 -12.25 -11.49 -1.44
C PHE A 82 -10.73 -11.45 -1.67
N ILE A 83 -10.00 -10.69 -0.85
CA ILE A 83 -8.54 -10.59 -0.93
C ILE A 83 -7.88 -11.90 -0.49
N ASP A 84 -8.45 -12.60 0.49
CA ASP A 84 -7.95 -13.91 0.93
C ASP A 84 -8.11 -14.94 -0.18
N LYS A 85 -9.26 -14.97 -0.86
CA LYS A 85 -9.45 -15.81 -2.08
C LYS A 85 -8.41 -15.51 -3.15
N LEU A 86 -8.14 -14.22 -3.41
CA LEU A 86 -7.08 -13.83 -4.35
C LEU A 86 -5.70 -14.34 -3.88
N SER A 87 -5.41 -14.20 -2.59
CA SER A 87 -4.14 -14.65 -2.01
C SER A 87 -3.96 -16.16 -2.12
N ASP A 88 -5.03 -16.93 -2.05
CA ASP A 88 -5.00 -18.38 -2.28
C ASP A 88 -4.85 -18.72 -3.78
N CYS A 89 -5.46 -17.95 -4.68
CA CYS A 89 -5.17 -18.06 -6.11
C CYS A 89 -3.68 -17.80 -6.40
N VAL A 90 -3.07 -16.79 -5.78
CA VAL A 90 -1.63 -16.46 -5.98
C VAL A 90 -0.73 -17.67 -5.68
N LYS A 91 -1.08 -18.49 -4.69
CA LYS A 91 -0.31 -19.68 -4.29
C LYS A 91 -0.49 -20.86 -5.25
N ASN A 92 -1.70 -21.03 -5.80
CA ASN A 92 -2.08 -22.22 -6.55
C ASN A 92 -1.99 -22.04 -8.07
N ASP A 93 -2.34 -20.86 -8.58
CA ASP A 93 -2.37 -20.53 -10.01
C ASP A 93 -2.17 -19.02 -10.22
N ARG A 94 -0.95 -18.64 -10.61
CA ARG A 94 -0.57 -17.24 -10.86
C ARG A 94 -1.32 -16.62 -12.03
N GLY A 95 -1.71 -17.41 -13.04
CA GLY A 95 -2.47 -16.93 -14.19
C GLY A 95 -3.88 -16.52 -13.79
N CYS A 96 -4.56 -17.39 -13.05
CA CYS A 96 -5.87 -17.11 -12.46
C CYS A 96 -5.81 -15.91 -11.50
N ALA A 97 -4.79 -15.85 -10.63
CA ALA A 97 -4.59 -14.74 -9.70
C ALA A 97 -4.43 -13.39 -10.40
N LYS A 98 -3.67 -13.35 -11.51
CA LYS A 98 -3.45 -12.13 -12.28
C LYS A 98 -4.75 -11.60 -12.89
N GLN A 99 -5.55 -12.49 -13.47
CA GLN A 99 -6.87 -12.12 -14.02
C GLN A 99 -7.82 -11.63 -12.93
N LEU A 100 -7.93 -12.37 -11.81
CA LEU A 100 -8.79 -11.99 -10.70
C LEU A 100 -8.39 -10.64 -10.07
N CYS A 101 -7.09 -10.43 -9.88
CA CYS A 101 -6.57 -9.16 -9.35
C CYS A 101 -6.85 -7.99 -10.31
N GLN A 102 -6.74 -8.20 -11.63
CA GLN A 102 -7.09 -7.19 -12.63
C GLN A 102 -8.59 -6.84 -12.60
N THR A 103 -9.47 -7.84 -12.44
CA THR A 103 -10.91 -7.63 -12.28
C THR A 103 -11.22 -6.81 -11.01
N TYR A 104 -10.61 -7.15 -9.87
CA TYR A 104 -10.79 -6.37 -8.63
C TYR A 104 -10.24 -4.94 -8.73
N LEU A 105 -9.08 -4.74 -9.38
CA LEU A 105 -8.53 -3.40 -9.60
C LEU A 105 -9.43 -2.52 -10.47
N SER A 106 -10.03 -3.13 -11.49
CA SER A 106 -11.01 -2.45 -12.37
C SER A 106 -12.26 -2.08 -11.58
N SER A 107 -12.70 -2.95 -10.67
CA SER A 107 -13.84 -2.73 -9.78
C SER A 107 -13.63 -1.60 -8.75
N CYS A 108 -12.37 -1.31 -8.39
CA CYS A 108 -12.01 -0.16 -7.54
C CYS A 108 -11.95 1.18 -8.29
N SER A 109 -12.11 1.21 -9.61
CA SER A 109 -11.99 2.42 -10.43
C SER A 109 -13.36 2.83 -10.97
N SER A 110 -13.69 4.12 -10.88
CA SER A 110 -14.89 4.70 -11.51
C SER A 110 -14.73 4.93 -13.01
N ASP A 111 -13.57 4.55 -13.57
CA ASP A 111 -13.17 4.86 -14.92
C ASP A 111 -13.68 3.75 -15.87
N HIS A 112 -14.93 3.90 -16.30
CA HIS A 112 -15.64 2.95 -17.17
C HIS A 112 -15.11 2.93 -18.62
N PHE A 113 -14.05 3.68 -18.92
CA PHE A 113 -13.54 3.88 -20.28
C PHE A 113 -12.77 2.69 -20.86
N LYS A 114 -12.44 1.68 -20.03
CA LYS A 114 -11.83 0.43 -20.52
C LYS A 114 -12.80 -0.73 -20.34
N PRO A 115 -12.99 -1.60 -21.35
CA PRO A 115 -13.85 -2.78 -21.28
C PRO A 115 -13.16 -3.89 -20.49
N LEU A 116 -12.74 -3.59 -19.26
CA LEU A 116 -12.17 -4.57 -18.36
C LEU A 116 -13.30 -5.23 -17.58
N PRO A 117 -13.21 -6.55 -17.31
CA PRO A 117 -14.17 -7.22 -16.44
C PRO A 117 -14.23 -6.53 -15.07
N VAL A 118 -15.44 -6.36 -14.56
CA VAL A 118 -15.72 -5.82 -13.22
C VAL A 118 -16.47 -6.89 -12.43
N ASP A 119 -16.10 -7.03 -11.16
CA ASP A 119 -16.85 -7.82 -10.20
C ASP A 119 -17.77 -6.87 -9.42
N GLU A 120 -19.05 -6.89 -9.79
CA GLU A 120 -20.07 -6.00 -9.20
C GLU A 120 -20.24 -6.24 -7.69
N GLN A 121 -20.07 -7.48 -7.23
CA GLN A 121 -20.21 -7.83 -5.82
C GLN A 121 -19.05 -7.26 -5.01
N PHE A 122 -17.82 -7.41 -5.52
CA PHE A 122 -16.64 -6.82 -4.93
C PHE A 122 -16.75 -5.30 -4.94
N GLN A 123 -17.12 -4.69 -6.06
CA GLN A 123 -17.30 -3.25 -6.19
C GLN A 123 -18.28 -2.69 -5.16
N LYS A 124 -19.48 -3.29 -5.05
CA LYS A 124 -20.50 -2.88 -4.08
C LYS A 124 -20.00 -2.98 -2.64
N THR A 125 -19.24 -4.02 -2.34
CA THR A 125 -18.67 -4.23 -1.01
C THR A 125 -17.60 -3.18 -0.69
N VAL A 126 -16.73 -2.85 -1.65
CA VAL A 126 -15.71 -1.79 -1.53
C VAL A 126 -16.35 -0.42 -1.33
N ILE A 127 -17.40 -0.08 -2.09
CA ILE A 127 -18.14 1.19 -1.92
C ILE A 127 -18.72 1.34 -0.51
N GLY A 128 -19.07 0.23 0.15
CA GLY A 128 -19.53 0.22 1.54
C GLY A 128 -18.45 0.52 2.59
N CYS A 129 -17.17 0.50 2.21
CA CYS A 129 -16.04 0.80 3.10
C CYS A 129 -15.81 2.32 3.25
N SER A 130 -15.00 2.73 4.23
CA SER A 130 -14.54 4.13 4.33
C SER A 130 -13.67 4.52 3.13
N LEU A 131 -13.60 5.81 2.79
CA LEU A 131 -12.77 6.28 1.66
C LEU A 131 -11.29 5.92 1.84
N ASP A 132 -10.78 5.98 3.07
CA ASP A 132 -9.41 5.58 3.38
C ASP A 132 -9.20 4.08 3.14
N ASP A 133 -10.17 3.25 3.51
CA ASP A 133 -10.10 1.80 3.23
C ASP A 133 -10.15 1.53 1.74
N GLN A 134 -11.01 2.21 0.99
CA GLN A 134 -11.08 2.06 -0.48
C GLN A 134 -9.72 2.36 -1.13
N LYS A 135 -9.04 3.44 -0.71
CA LYS A 135 -7.67 3.77 -1.15
C LYS A 135 -6.67 2.67 -0.76
N LYS A 136 -6.72 2.20 0.49
CA LYS A 136 -5.82 1.14 1.00
C LYS A 136 -6.03 -0.20 0.28
N ILE A 137 -7.28 -0.58 0.01
CA ILE A 137 -7.65 -1.80 -0.74
C ILE A 137 -7.08 -1.72 -2.16
N LYS A 138 -7.31 -0.60 -2.86
CA LYS A 138 -6.76 -0.39 -4.22
C LYS A 138 -5.24 -0.49 -4.23
N LYS A 139 -4.56 0.17 -3.28
CA LYS A 139 -3.09 0.11 -3.15
C LYS A 139 -2.60 -1.30 -2.84
N LYS A 140 -3.30 -2.06 -1.98
CA LYS A 140 -2.98 -3.46 -1.67
C LYS A 140 -3.09 -4.33 -2.92
N LEU A 141 -4.16 -4.18 -3.70
CA LEU A 141 -4.33 -4.91 -4.97
C LEU A 141 -3.24 -4.55 -5.99
N GLN A 142 -2.86 -3.27 -6.10
CA GLN A 142 -1.77 -2.85 -6.99
C GLN A 142 -0.44 -3.51 -6.62
N ASN A 143 -0.13 -3.57 -5.32
CA ASN A 143 1.08 -4.24 -4.82
C ASN A 143 1.05 -5.75 -5.11
N ILE A 144 -0.09 -6.42 -4.89
CA ILE A 144 -0.26 -7.84 -5.24
C ILE A 144 -0.03 -8.02 -6.74
N PHE A 145 -0.66 -7.21 -7.58
CA PHE A 145 -0.52 -7.27 -9.03
C PHE A 145 0.91 -7.07 -9.51
N SER A 146 1.67 -6.13 -8.91
CA SER A 146 3.08 -5.93 -9.25
C SER A 146 4.00 -7.09 -8.86
N SER A 147 3.53 -7.96 -7.97
CA SER A 147 4.28 -9.15 -7.51
C SER A 147 3.88 -10.45 -8.21
N LEU A 148 2.89 -10.39 -9.11
CA LEU A 148 2.32 -11.52 -9.86
C LEU A 148 2.99 -11.72 -11.22
#